data_AF-A0AA42DN72-F1
#
_entry.id   AF-A0AA42DN72-F1
#
_cell.length_a   1.000
_cell.length_b   1.000
_cell.length_c   1.000
_cell.angle_alpha   90.00
_cell.angle_beta   90.00
_cell.angle_gamma   90.00
#
_symmetry.space_group_name_H-M   'P 1'
#
loop_
_entity.id
_entity.type
_entity.pdbx_description
1 polymer ?
#
loop_
_entity_poly.entity_id
_entity_poly.type
_entity_poly.pdbx_seq_one_letter_code
_entity_poly.pdbx_strand_id
1 'polypeptide(L)' 'MKILISNKYYKTKEEAIEKLDVFFAMGKLTIDEYMELTMLAETVYTPPVVEPLPEEVPVEGTLAV' A
#
# COMPACT_ATOMS: atom_id res chain seq x y z
N MET A 1 -0.48 -0.05 -17.69
CA MET A 1 -0.02 0.09 -16.30
C MET A 1 0.08 -1.22 -15.54
N LYS A 2 -0.94 -2.09 -15.55
CA LYS A 2 -0.95 -3.37 -14.79
C LYS A 2 0.34 -4.19 -14.90
N ILE A 3 0.82 -4.40 -16.12
CA ILE A 3 2.07 -5.14 -16.40
C ILE A 3 3.30 -4.51 -15.73
N LEU A 4 3.40 -3.18 -15.69
CA LEU A 4 4.55 -2.46 -15.11
C LEU A 4 4.58 -2.64 -13.59
N ILE A 5 3.42 -2.54 -12.94
CA ILE A 5 3.27 -2.73 -11.50
C ILE A 5 3.59 -4.18 -11.15
N SER A 6 2.95 -5.15 -11.83
CA SER A 6 3.19 -6.58 -11.59
C SER A 6 4.65 -7.00 -11.79
N ASN A 7 5.32 -6.46 -12.80
CA ASN A 7 6.73 -6.76 -13.06
C ASN A 7 7.72 -5.99 -12.18
N LYS A 8 7.24 -5.26 -11.16
CA LYS A 8 8.07 -4.45 -10.26
C LYS A 8 9.00 -3.48 -11.01
N TYR A 9 8.49 -2.83 -12.06
CA TYR A 9 9.26 -1.85 -12.83
C TYR A 9 9.58 -0.56 -12.05
N TYR A 10 8.89 -0.32 -10.94
CA TYR A 10 9.12 0.80 -10.03
C TYR A 10 9.90 0.31 -8.82
N LYS A 11 10.72 1.16 -8.18
CA LYS A 11 11.44 0.72 -6.97
C LYS A 11 10.55 0.72 -5.73
N THR A 12 9.63 1.67 -5.65
CA THR A 12 8.73 1.85 -4.50
C THR A 12 7.28 1.96 -4.94
N LYS A 13 6.36 1.79 -3.99
CA LYS A 13 4.93 2.01 -4.27
C LYS A 13 4.66 3.44 -4.72
N GLU A 14 5.36 4.42 -4.13
CA GLU A 14 5.19 5.83 -4.43
C GLU A 14 5.50 6.15 -5.89
N GLU A 15 6.58 5.60 -6.45
CA GLU A 15 6.89 5.75 -7.87
C GLU A 15 5.80 5.14 -8.77
N ALA A 16 5.23 4.00 -8.37
CA ALA A 16 4.14 3.38 -9.10
C ALA A 16 2.90 4.31 -9.10
N ILE A 17 2.49 4.79 -7.92
CA ILE A 17 1.34 5.69 -7.74
C ILE A 17 1.55 7.01 -8.50
N GLU A 18 2.73 7.61 -8.45
CA GLU A 18 3.05 8.82 -9.22
C GLU A 18 2.83 8.61 -10.73
N LYS A 19 3.22 7.42 -11.26
CA LYS A 19 2.91 7.10 -12.66
C LYS A 19 1.42 6.87 -12.89
N LEU A 20 0.69 6.26 -11.97
CA LEU A 20 -0.77 6.17 -12.10
C LEU A 20 -1.40 7.56 -12.17
N ASP A 21 -0.98 8.51 -11.32
CA ASP A 21 -1.51 9.88 -11.27
C ASP A 21 -1.29 10.61 -12.59
N VAL A 22 -0.10 10.49 -13.20
CA VAL A 22 0.16 11.07 -14.52
C VAL A 22 -0.74 10.46 -15.59
N PHE A 23 -0.95 9.15 -15.58
CA PHE A 23 -1.82 8.48 -16.57
C PHE A 23 -3.29 8.81 -16.36
N PHE A 24 -3.72 8.97 -15.10
CA PHE A 24 -5.06 9.43 -14.75
C PHE A 24 -5.28 10.89 -15.18
N ALA A 25 -4.32 11.78 -14.92
CA ALA A 25 -4.34 13.17 -15.36
C ALA A 25 -4.31 13.32 -16.89
N MET A 26 -3.64 12.41 -17.60
CA MET A 26 -3.67 12.33 -19.06
C MET A 26 -4.98 11.75 -19.63
N GLY A 27 -5.93 11.33 -18.77
CA GLY A 27 -7.18 10.69 -19.20
C GLY A 27 -6.97 9.31 -19.84
N LYS A 28 -5.83 8.66 -19.56
CA LYS A 28 -5.49 7.31 -20.04
C LYS A 28 -5.94 6.21 -19.08
N LEU A 29 -6.39 6.60 -17.89
CA LEU A 29 -6.85 5.74 -16.83
C LEU A 29 -8.21 6.24 -16.35
N THR A 30 -9.15 5.33 -16.17
CA THR A 30 -10.41 5.61 -15.47
C THR A 30 -10.22 5.52 -13.95
N ILE A 31 -11.16 6.06 -13.18
CA ILE A 31 -11.12 6.00 -11.70
C ILE A 31 -11.10 4.53 -11.23
N ASP A 32 -11.87 3.68 -11.90
CA ASP A 32 -11.95 2.25 -11.55
C ASP A 32 -10.60 1.54 -11.76
N GLU A 33 -9.98 1.77 -12.92
CA GLU A 33 -8.64 1.25 -13.20
C GLU A 33 -7.58 1.82 -12.25
N TYR A 34 -7.68 3.09 -11.89
CA TYR A 34 -6.78 3.71 -10.91
C TYR A 34 -6.84 3.00 -9.56
N MET A 35 -8.04 2.74 -9.05
CA MET A 35 -8.23 2.03 -7.79
C MET A 35 -7.70 0.59 -7.86
N GLU A 36 -8.02 -0.14 -8.93
CA GLU A 36 -7.55 -1.52 -9.10
C GLU A 36 -6.01 -1.59 -9.15
N LEU A 37 -5.39 -0.66 -9.89
CA LEU A 37 -3.94 -0.59 -10.01
C LEU A 37 -3.25 -0.10 -8.73
N THR A 38 -3.89 0.77 -7.96
CA THR A 38 -3.40 1.23 -6.65
C THR A 38 -3.36 0.07 -5.66
N MET A 39 -4.44 -0.71 -5.56
CA MET A 39 -4.48 -1.92 -4.71
C MET A 39 -3.42 -2.95 -5.13
N LEU A 40 -3.21 -3.10 -6.44
CA LEU A 40 -2.18 -3.99 -6.97
C LEU A 40 -0.76 -3.47 -6.64
N ALA A 41 -0.53 -2.17 -6.71
CA ALA A 41 0.72 -1.56 -6.29
C ALA A 41 0.98 -1.75 -4.79
N GLU A 42 -0.05 -1.58 -3.96
CA GLU A 42 0.07 -1.89 -2.53
C GLU A 42 0.39 -3.35 -2.30
N THR A 43 -0.26 -4.28 -2.98
CA THR A 43 0.03 -5.72 -2.82
C THR A 43 1.43 -6.09 -3.29
N VAL A 44 1.92 -5.48 -4.37
CA VAL A 44 3.20 -5.83 -5.00
C VAL A 44 4.40 -5.19 -4.28
N TYR A 45 4.25 -3.95 -3.80
CA TYR A 45 5.31 -3.15 -3.21
C TYR A 45 5.23 -2.99 -1.69
N THR A 46 4.10 -3.27 -1.06
CA THR A 46 4.05 -3.38 0.40
C THR A 46 4.74 -4.69 0.77
N PRO A 47 5.87 -4.66 1.49
CA PRO A 47 6.41 -5.87 2.08
C PRO A 47 5.33 -6.46 3.00
N PRO A 48 5.27 -7.79 3.20
CA PRO A 48 4.34 -8.38 4.16
C PRO A 48 4.50 -7.60 5.47
N VAL A 49 3.45 -6.89 5.86
CA VAL A 49 3.38 -6.20 7.14
C VAL A 49 3.65 -7.31 8.16
N VAL A 50 4.85 -7.30 8.73
CA VAL A 50 5.10 -7.96 10.00
C VAL A 50 4.24 -7.14 10.96
N GLU A 51 3.01 -7.57 11.17
CA GLU A 51 2.17 -7.07 12.25
C GLU A 51 3.01 -7.26 13.53
N PRO A 52 3.46 -6.19 14.23
CA PRO A 52 3.78 -6.38 15.63
C PRO A 52 2.45 -6.78 16.26
N LEU A 53 2.37 -8.06 16.67
CA LEU A 53 1.32 -8.59 17.52
C LEU A 53 0.94 -7.54 18.56
N PRO A 54 -0.35 -7.34 18.85
CA PRO A 54 -0.78 -6.32 19.81
C PRO A 54 -0.05 -6.60 21.12
N GLU A 55 0.83 -5.67 21.54
CA GLU A 55 1.39 -5.69 22.88
C GLU A 55 0.20 -5.76 23.84
N GLU A 56 0.09 -6.89 24.53
CA GLU A 56 -0.87 -7.10 25.60
C GLU A 56 -0.75 -5.90 26.54
N VAL A 57 -1.78 -5.05 26.56
CA VAL A 57 -1.90 -3.99 27.55
C VAL A 57 -1.72 -4.65 28.92
N PRO A 58 -0.63 -4.36 29.67
CA PRO A 58 -0.53 -4.89 31.01
C PRO A 58 -1.67 -4.25 31.81
N VAL A 59 -2.60 -5.08 32.28
CA VAL A 59 -3.62 -4.66 33.23
C VAL A 59 -2.89 -4.13 34.47
N GLU A 60 -2.77 -2.81 34.59
CA GLU A 60 -2.26 -2.17 35.80
C GLU A 60 -3.26 -2.40 36.93
N GLY A 61 -3.14 -3.56 37.54
CA GLY A 61 -3.91 -4.03 38.68
C GLY A 61 -2.97 -4.44 39.81
N THR A 62 -2.01 -3.59 40.17
CA THR A 62 -1.33 -3.68 41.48
C THR A 62 -0.86 -2.30 41.93
N LEU A 63 -1.67 -1.61 42.73
CA LEU A 63 -1.11 -0.84 43.83
C LEU A 63 -1.93 -1.15 45.08
N ALA A 64 -1.37 -2.04 45.89
CA ALA A 64 -1.73 -2.20 47.28
C ALA A 64 -1.23 -0.97 48.05
N VAL A 65 -2.15 -0.19 48.63
CA VAL A 65 -1.98 0.52 49.92
C VAL A 65 -3.34 0.60 50.59
#